data_AF-A0AAN1B2W3-F1
#
_entry.id   AF-A0AAN1B2W3-F1
#
_cell.length_a   1.000
_cell.length_b   1.000
_cell.length_c   1.000
_cell.angle_alpha   90.00
_cell.angle_beta   90.00
_cell.angle_gamma   90.00
#
_symmetry.space_group_name_H-M   'P 1'
#
loop_
_entity.id
_entity.type
_entity.pdbx_description
1 polymer ?
#
loop_
_entity_poly.entity_id
_entity_poly.type
_entity_poly.pdbx_seq_one_letter_code
_entity_poly.pdbx_strand_id
1 'polypeptide(L)' 'MENNNKEKIVIGFDLGVASVGWSIVNAKTKEVIDLGVRLFSDPKKSR' A
#
# COMPACT_ATOMS: atom_id res chain seq x y z
N MET A 1 -19.64 22.68 11.63
CA MET A 1 -18.18 22.81 11.76
C MET A 1 -17.58 21.58 11.12
N GLU A 2 -16.96 21.69 9.95
CA GLU A 2 -16.26 20.56 9.32
C GLU A 2 -14.93 20.35 10.06
N ASN A 3 -14.84 19.25 10.80
CA ASN A 3 -13.61 18.82 11.43
C ASN A 3 -12.72 18.16 10.38
N ASN A 4 -11.83 18.95 9.76
CA ASN A 4 -10.83 18.49 8.80
C ASN A 4 -9.64 17.77 9.47
N ASN A 5 -9.91 16.78 10.33
CA ASN A 5 -8.88 16.02 11.01
C ASN A 5 -8.26 15.00 10.04
N LYS A 6 -7.31 15.45 9.23
CA LYS A 6 -6.56 14.57 8.31
C LYS A 6 -5.57 13.73 9.11
N GLU A 7 -5.69 12.41 9.01
CA GLU A 7 -4.72 11.50 9.60
C GLU A 7 -3.42 11.44 8.79
N LYS A 8 -2.28 11.45 9.49
CA LYS A 8 -0.98 11.19 8.86
C LYS A 8 -0.83 9.69 8.69
N ILE A 9 -0.51 9.25 7.47
CA ILE A 9 -0.28 7.85 7.13
C ILE A 9 1.12 7.64 6.57
N VAL A 10 1.61 6.41 6.70
CA VAL A 10 2.81 5.89 6.03
C VAL A 10 2.34 4.85 5.02
N ILE A 11 2.85 4.92 3.80
CA ILE A 11 2.55 3.96 2.74
C ILE A 11 3.83 3.17 2.45
N GLY A 12 3.73 1.84 2.53
CA GLY A 12 4.78 0.92 2.14
C GLY A 12 4.47 0.28 0.78
N PHE A 13 5.49 0.13 -0.06
CA PHE A 13 5.40 -0.62 -1.32
C PHE A 13 6.51 -1.66 -1.37
N ASP A 14 6.14 -2.90 -1.68
CA ASP A 14 7.06 -3.99 -2.00
C ASP A 14 6.94 -4.30 -3.50
N LEU A 15 8.01 -4.03 -4.25
CA LEU A 15 8.04 -4.10 -5.71
C LEU A 15 8.70 -5.41 -6.17
N GLY A 16 7.86 -6.41 -6.46
CA GLY A 16 8.27 -7.67 -7.05
C GLY A 16 8.24 -7.66 -8.57
N VAL A 17 8.77 -8.73 -9.18
CA VAL A 17 8.82 -8.88 -10.65
C VAL A 17 7.43 -8.98 -11.29
N ALA A 18 6.46 -9.54 -10.57
CA ALA A 18 5.10 -9.82 -11.04
C ALA A 18 4.02 -9.40 -10.01
N SER A 19 4.41 -8.61 -9.00
CA SER A 19 3.54 -8.21 -7.90
C SER A 19 3.95 -6.87 -7.32
N VAL A 20 2.98 -6.14 -6.78
CA VAL A 20 3.20 -5.01 -5.88
C VAL A 20 2.39 -5.25 -4.61
N GLY A 21 3.08 -5.51 -3.51
CA GLY A 21 2.48 -5.46 -2.17
C GLY A 21 2.39 -4.01 -1.71
N TRP A 22 1.32 -3.65 -1.01
CA TRP A 22 1.16 -2.32 -0.44
C TRP A 22 0.53 -2.39 0.95
N SER A 23 0.87 -1.41 1.79
CA SER A 23 0.26 -1.23 3.10
C SER A 23 0.08 0.24 3.43
N ILE A 24 -0.98 0.54 4.18
CA ILE A 24 -1.29 1.87 4.72
C ILE A 24 -1.30 1.74 6.24
N VAL A 25 -0.45 2.52 6.90
CA VAL A 25 -0.26 2.46 8.35
C VAL A 25 -0.48 3.85 8.94
N ASN A 26 -1.23 3.95 10.03
CA ASN A 26 -1.37 5.21 10.76
C ASN A 26 -0.01 5.61 11.34
N ALA A 27 0.47 6.82 11.02
CA ALA A 27 1.82 7.24 11.40
C ALA A 27 2.00 7.42 12.92
N LYS A 28 0.90 7.65 13.65
CA LYS A 28 0.88 7.89 15.10
C LYS A 28 0.62 6.61 15.89
N THR A 29 -0.49 5.90 15.61
CA THR A 29 -0.86 4.69 16.37
C THR A 29 -0.06 3.47 15.94
N LYS A 30 0.58 3.52 14.76
CA LYS A 30 1.29 2.40 14.12
C LYS A 30 0.39 1.23 13.75
N GLU A 31 -0.93 1.42 13.83
CA GLU A 31 -1.91 0.43 13.42
C GLU A 31 -2.00 0.36 11.89
N VAL A 32 -2.21 -0.84 11.38
CA VAL A 32 -2.47 -1.07 9.96
C VAL A 32 -3.90 -0.63 9.68
N ILE A 33 -4.06 0.29 8.74
CA ILE A 33 -5.35 0.77 8.27
C ILE A 33 -5.87 -0.18 7.17
N ASP A 34 -5.00 -0.48 6.20
CA ASP A 34 -5.34 -1.36 5.09
C ASP A 34 -4.07 -1.95 4.46
N LEU A 35 -4.21 -3.08 3.77
CA LEU A 35 -3.13 -3.73 3.05
C LEU A 35 -3.67 -4.55 1.89
N GLY A 36 -2.83 -4.76 0.88
CA GLY A 36 -3.19 -5.60 -0.23
C GLY A 36 -2.01 -5.93 -1.13
N VAL A 37 -2.34 -6.64 -2.20
CA VAL A 37 -1.39 -7.01 -3.24
C VAL A 37 -2.04 -6.86 -4.60
N ARG A 38 -1.29 -6.27 -5.54
CA ARG A 38 -1.63 -6.33 -6.96
C ARG A 38 -0.72 -7.33 -7.63
N LEU A 39 -1.30 -8.37 -8.21
CA LEU A 39 -0.60 -9.34 -9.05
C LEU A 39 -0.76 -8.98 -10.53
N PHE A 40 0.23 -9.29 -11.34
CA PHE A 40 0.22 -9.17 -12.79
C PHE A 40 1.11 -10.24 -13.42
N SER A 41 1.01 -10.43 -14.73
CA SER A 41 1.84 -11.42 -15.42
C SER A 41 3.31 -11.00 -15.43
N ASP A 42 4.21 -11.97 -15.25
CA ASP A 42 5.65 -11.74 -15.36
C ASP A 42 5.98 -11.22 -16.77
N PRO A 43 6.70 -10.07 -16.90
CA PRO A 43 7.11 -9.52 -18.19
C PRO A 43 7.82 -10.52 -19.11
N LYS A 44 8.56 -11.49 -18.55
CA LYS A 44 9.30 -12.50 -19.33
C LYS A 44 8.40 -13.62 -19.87
N LYS A 45 7.27 -13.91 -19.23
CA LYS A 45 6.29 -14.91 -19.74
C LYS A 45 5.30 -14.33 -20.75
N SER A 46 5.24 -13.01 -20.85
CA SER A 46 4.32 -12.31 -21.76
C SER A 46 4.93 -11.97 -23.12
N ARG A 47 6.18 -12.35 -23.37
CA ARG A 47 6.90 -12.18 -24.65
C ARG A 47 7.01 -13.50 -25.39
#